data_AF-A0AAD8XDI2-F1
#
_entry.id   AF-A0AAD8XDI2-F1
#
_cell.length_a   1.000
_cell.length_b   1.000
_cell.length_c   1.000
_cell.angle_alpha   90.00
_cell.angle_beta   90.00
_cell.angle_gamma   90.00
#
_symmetry.space_group_name_H-M   'P 1'
#
loop_
_entity.id
_entity.type
_entity.pdbx_description
1 polymer ?
#
loop_
_entity_poly.entity_id
_entity_poly.type
_entity_poly.pdbx_seq_one_letter_code
_entity_poly.pdbx_strand_id
1 'polypeptide(L)'
;MAEPAQTPQYIYKIVPEAPPSPLPTEFPLSDLDRNDGFIHLSTAEQVLNTANLFFSSATTLYLLKLPYAPLAASGSMKWEFPPSGKFPSAFPHLYGRNFGAADVEDAKGFERAEGQVWSEVLGGDEWLV
;
A
#
# COMPACT_ATOMS: atom_id res chain seq x y z
N MET A 1 17.75 -6.45 9.70
CA MET A 1 16.47 -5.77 9.44
C MET A 1 16.81 -4.38 8.97
N ALA A 2 16.42 -4.01 7.75
CA ALA A 2 16.71 -2.68 7.22
C ALA A 2 15.45 -1.84 7.38
N GLU A 3 15.35 -1.14 8.51
CA GLU A 3 14.41 -0.04 8.64
C GLU A 3 14.77 1.05 7.61
N PRO A 4 13.78 1.76 7.06
CA PRO A 4 14.06 2.81 6.09
C PRO A 4 14.90 3.91 6.75
N ALA A 5 15.78 4.53 5.97
CA ALA A 5 16.62 5.63 6.46
C ALA A 5 15.79 6.84 6.95
N GLN A 6 14.54 6.94 6.49
CA GLN A 6 13.56 7.90 6.96
C GLN A 6 12.24 7.18 7.21
N THR A 7 11.67 7.43 8.39
CA THR A 7 10.36 6.91 8.75
C THR A 7 9.28 7.63 7.93
N PRO A 8 8.49 6.93 7.12
CA PRO A 8 7.42 7.57 6.37
C PRO A 8 6.32 8.05 7.33
N GLN A 9 5.67 9.16 6.98
CA GLN A 9 4.47 9.60 7.72
C GLN A 9 3.29 8.67 7.43
N TYR A 10 3.19 8.21 6.18
CA TYR A 10 2.11 7.38 5.68
C TYR A 10 2.62 6.16 4.94
N ILE A 11 1.86 5.08 5.06
CA ILE A 11 1.99 3.88 4.25
C ILE A 11 0.66 3.61 3.57
N TYR A 12 0.73 2.94 2.43
CA TYR A 12 -0.39 2.84 1.51
C TYR A 12 -0.69 1.38 1.23
N LYS A 13 -1.99 1.04 1.23
CA LYS A 13 -2.48 -0.22 0.69
C LYS A 13 -3.05 0.05 -0.70
N ILE A 14 -2.57 -0.71 -1.68
CA ILE A 14 -3.06 -0.66 -3.06
C ILE A 14 -4.11 -1.76 -3.25
N VAL A 15 -5.29 -1.39 -3.75
CA VAL A 15 -6.35 -2.33 -4.08
C VAL A 15 -6.93 -2.02 -5.46
N PRO A 16 -7.32 -3.04 -6.26
CA PRO A 16 -7.83 -2.84 -7.62
C PRO A 16 -9.32 -2.48 -7.66
N GLU A 17 -10.01 -2.55 -6.53
CA GLU A 17 -11.46 -2.33 -6.41
C GLU A 17 -11.76 -1.28 -5.34
N ALA A 18 -12.92 -0.64 -5.46
CA ALA A 18 -13.37 0.34 -4.47
C ALA A 18 -13.44 -0.32 -3.07
N PRO A 19 -12.84 0.31 -2.03
CA PRO A 19 -12.96 -0.21 -0.68
C PRO A 19 -14.42 -0.18 -0.23
N PRO A 20 -14.85 -1.08 0.67
CA PRO A 20 -16.21 -1.07 1.19
C PRO A 20 -16.51 0.28 1.86
N SER A 21 -17.74 0.76 1.69
CA SER A 21 -18.23 1.98 2.34
C SER A 21 -19.48 1.66 3.18
N PRO A 22 -19.43 1.83 4.52
CA PRO A 22 -18.28 2.32 5.30
C PRO A 22 -17.12 1.32 5.32
N LEU A 23 -15.90 1.82 5.61
CA LEU A 23 -14.75 0.95 5.80
C LEU A 23 -15.04 -0.04 6.94
N PRO A 24 -14.70 -1.32 6.78
CA PRO A 24 -14.94 -2.32 7.82
C PRO A 24 -13.93 -2.16 8.98
N THR A 25 -14.25 -2.76 10.13
CA THR A 25 -13.31 -2.83 11.26
C THR A 25 -12.02 -3.57 10.91
N GLU A 26 -12.11 -4.54 10.01
CA GLU A 26 -10.98 -5.27 9.44
C GLU A 26 -11.11 -5.28 7.92
N PHE A 27 -10.11 -4.75 7.22
CA PHE A 27 -10.12 -4.69 5.78
C PHE A 27 -9.95 -6.09 5.17
N PRO A 28 -10.72 -6.44 4.12
CA PRO A 28 -10.58 -7.75 3.48
C PRO A 28 -9.16 -7.91 2.92
N LEU A 29 -8.48 -8.96 3.35
CA LEU A 29 -7.15 -9.30 2.86
C LEU A 29 -7.19 -9.60 1.37
N SER A 30 -6.13 -9.26 0.63
CA SER A 30 -5.96 -9.78 -0.73
C SER A 30 -5.59 -11.26 -0.70
N ASP A 31 -5.73 -11.96 -1.84
CA ASP A 31 -5.23 -13.33 -1.97
C ASP A 31 -3.73 -13.43 -1.67
N LEU A 32 -2.96 -12.42 -2.08
CA LEU A 32 -1.53 -12.35 -1.82
C LEU A 32 -1.24 -12.22 -0.32
N ASP A 33 -1.94 -11.33 0.39
CA ASP A 33 -1.76 -11.17 1.84
C ASP A 33 -2.12 -12.44 2.61
N ARG A 34 -3.18 -13.14 2.18
CA ARG A 34 -3.58 -14.44 2.76
C ARG A 34 -2.51 -15.51 2.54
N ASN A 35 -1.95 -15.57 1.33
CA ASN A 35 -0.96 -16.57 0.97
C ASN A 35 0.37 -16.36 1.72
N ASP A 36 0.79 -15.10 1.86
CA ASP A 36 2.09 -14.77 2.43
C ASP A 36 2.03 -14.61 3.97
N GLY A 37 0.83 -14.42 4.53
CA GLY A 37 0.58 -14.36 5.98
C GLY A 37 0.85 -12.99 6.60
N PHE A 38 0.95 -11.95 5.78
CA PHE A 38 1.12 -10.56 6.19
C PHE A 38 0.51 -9.61 5.16
N ILE A 39 0.25 -8.37 5.58
CA ILE A 39 -0.34 -7.36 4.69
C ILE A 39 0.78 -6.57 4.02
N HIS A 40 0.78 -6.62 2.68
CA HIS A 40 1.67 -5.83 1.84
C HIS A 40 1.24 -4.37 1.87
N LEU A 41 2.13 -3.50 2.32
CA LEU A 41 1.97 -2.05 2.30
C LEU A 41 3.12 -1.46 1.48
N SER A 42 2.99 -0.21 1.06
CA SER A 42 4.00 0.49 0.28
C SER A 42 4.16 1.92 0.80
N THR A 43 5.36 2.48 0.72
CA THR A 43 5.56 3.93 0.88
C THR A 43 5.06 4.69 -0.36
N ALA A 44 4.90 6.02 -0.25
CA ALA A 44 4.53 6.86 -1.39
C ALA A 44 5.43 6.61 -2.63
N GLU A 45 6.75 6.57 -2.43
CA GLU A 45 7.73 6.32 -3.49
C GLU A 45 7.61 4.90 -4.09
N GLN A 46 7.20 3.92 -3.29
CA GLN A 46 7.01 2.54 -3.73
C GLN A 46 5.71 2.35 -4.51
N VAL A 47 4.65 3.08 -4.15
CA VAL A 47 3.31 2.94 -4.75
C VAL A 47 3.35 3.01 -6.27
N LEU A 48 4.09 3.95 -6.86
CA LEU A 48 4.14 4.14 -8.31
C LEU A 48 4.64 2.88 -9.04
N ASN A 49 5.76 2.33 -8.56
CA ASN A 49 6.37 1.13 -9.14
C ASN A 49 5.56 -0.13 -8.84
N THR A 50 5.00 -0.25 -7.63
CA THR A 50 4.11 -1.36 -7.26
C THR A 50 2.85 -1.36 -8.13
N ALA A 51 2.22 -0.21 -8.32
CA ALA A 51 1.04 -0.06 -9.17
C ALA A 51 1.35 -0.45 -10.63
N ASN A 52 2.46 0.01 -11.18
CA ASN A 52 2.90 -0.35 -12.53
C ASN A 52 3.16 -1.85 -12.70
N LEU A 53 3.78 -2.50 -11.71
CA LEU A 53 4.19 -3.90 -11.85
C LEU A 53 3.05 -4.88 -11.61
N PHE A 54 2.20 -4.63 -10.61
CA PHE A 54 1.20 -5.58 -10.15
C PHE A 54 -0.22 -5.24 -10.57
N PHE A 55 -0.50 -3.99 -10.95
CA PHE A 55 -1.84 -3.50 -11.26
C PHE A 55 -1.97 -2.94 -12.69
N SER A 56 -1.03 -3.27 -13.58
CA SER A 56 -1.03 -2.85 -14.99
C SER A 56 -2.17 -3.42 -15.84
N SER A 57 -2.93 -4.39 -15.34
CA SER A 57 -4.17 -4.88 -15.97
C SER A 57 -5.42 -4.15 -15.48
N ALA A 58 -5.36 -3.45 -14.34
CA ALA A 58 -6.49 -2.73 -13.77
C ALA A 58 -6.60 -1.33 -14.38
N THR A 59 -7.82 -0.88 -14.70
CA THR A 59 -8.11 0.49 -15.18
C THR A 59 -8.49 1.43 -14.04
N THR A 60 -8.87 0.87 -12.90
CA THR A 60 -9.16 1.58 -11.66
C THR A 60 -8.28 1.03 -10.54
N LEU A 61 -7.93 1.87 -9.60
CA LEU A 61 -7.05 1.53 -8.49
C LEU A 61 -7.37 2.45 -7.32
N TYR A 62 -7.48 1.90 -6.14
CA TYR A 62 -7.70 2.65 -4.92
C TYR A 62 -6.49 2.53 -4.01
N LEU A 63 -6.13 3.65 -3.40
CA LEU A 63 -5.09 3.74 -2.40
C LEU A 63 -5.74 4.06 -1.07
N LEU A 64 -5.48 3.22 -0.07
CA LEU A 64 -5.81 3.51 1.32
C LEU A 64 -4.57 4.10 1.98
N LYS A 65 -4.72 5.26 2.60
CA LYS A 65 -3.66 5.99 3.32
C LYS A 65 -3.75 5.67 4.80
N LEU A 66 -2.68 5.09 5.35
CA LEU A 66 -2.60 4.69 6.75
C LEU A 66 -1.48 5.46 7.45
N PRO A 67 -1.72 6.10 8.59
CA PRO A 67 -0.66 6.69 9.40
C PRO A 67 0.33 5.62 9.86
N TYR A 68 1.62 5.81 9.60
CA TYR A 68 2.64 4.81 9.90
C TYR A 68 2.85 4.64 11.42
N ALA A 69 2.93 5.75 12.16
CA ALA A 69 3.38 5.73 13.56
C ALA A 69 2.53 4.83 14.48
N PRO A 70 1.17 4.87 14.44
CA PRO A 70 0.34 3.98 15.26
C PRO A 70 0.50 2.49 14.90
N LEU A 71 0.66 2.18 13.62
CA LEU A 71 0.85 0.81 13.13
C LEU A 71 2.23 0.27 13.52
N ALA A 72 3.27 1.10 13.43
CA ALA A 72 4.61 0.74 13.87
C ALA A 72 4.68 0.52 15.40
N ALA A 73 3.97 1.34 16.17
CA ALA A 73 3.94 1.25 17.63
C ALA A 73 3.34 -0.07 18.14
N SER A 74 2.57 -0.81 17.33
CA SER A 74 2.04 -2.12 17.73
C SER A 74 3.08 -3.25 17.69
N GLY A 75 4.29 -3.01 17.17
CA GLY A 75 5.34 -4.03 17.00
C GLY A 75 5.04 -5.05 15.90
N SER A 76 3.99 -4.83 15.11
CA SER A 76 3.55 -5.69 14.01
C SER A 76 4.19 -5.34 12.67
N MET A 77 4.85 -4.18 12.58
CA MET A 77 5.44 -3.69 11.34
C MET A 77 6.84 -4.26 11.14
N LYS A 78 7.08 -4.86 9.98
CA LYS A 78 8.41 -5.30 9.56
C LYS A 78 8.76 -4.71 8.20
N TRP A 79 10.04 -4.41 8.02
CA TRP A 79 10.58 -3.89 6.76
C TRP A 79 11.46 -4.94 6.11
N GLU A 80 11.04 -5.44 4.96
CA GLU A 80 11.71 -6.55 4.27
C GLU A 80 11.91 -6.28 2.78
N PHE A 81 13.07 -6.69 2.27
CA PHE A 81 13.35 -6.58 0.84
C PHE A 81 12.56 -7.61 0.05
N PRO A 82 12.00 -7.23 -1.12
CA PRO A 82 11.32 -8.20 -1.96
C PRO A 82 12.35 -9.19 -2.54
N PRO A 83 12.00 -10.48 -2.64
CA PRO A 83 12.94 -11.54 -3.04
C PRO A 83 13.46 -11.38 -4.48
N SER A 84 12.75 -10.63 -5.32
CA SER A 84 13.07 -10.47 -6.74
C SER A 84 14.18 -9.45 -7.03
N GLY A 85 14.63 -8.67 -6.03
CA GLY A 85 15.60 -7.59 -6.24
C GLY A 85 15.09 -6.45 -7.15
N LYS A 86 13.81 -6.47 -7.53
CA LYS A 86 13.19 -5.47 -8.43
C LYS A 86 13.02 -4.10 -7.80
N PHE A 87 13.17 -4.00 -6.49
CA PHE A 87 13.06 -2.75 -5.75
C PHE A 87 14.32 -2.52 -4.92
N PRO A 88 14.84 -1.29 -4.89
CA PRO A 88 16.04 -0.95 -4.14
C PRO A 88 15.78 -0.73 -2.64
N SER A 89 14.53 -0.84 -2.18
CA SER A 89 14.09 -0.56 -0.81
C SER A 89 13.26 -1.69 -0.21
N ALA A 90 13.27 -1.75 1.13
CA ALA A 90 12.44 -2.65 1.90
C ALA A 90 10.98 -2.18 1.93
N PHE A 91 10.03 -3.10 1.93
CA PHE A 91 8.60 -2.82 1.99
C PHE A 91 8.08 -2.99 3.42
N PRO A 92 7.13 -2.14 3.84
CA PRO A 92 6.41 -2.34 5.10
C PRO A 92 5.43 -3.50 4.98
N HIS A 93 5.56 -4.47 5.88
CA HIS A 93 4.68 -5.62 6.03
C HIS A 93 4.05 -5.63 7.42
N LEU A 94 2.72 -5.72 7.49
CA LEU A 94 1.99 -5.81 8.76
C LEU A 94 1.72 -7.27 9.12
N TYR A 95 2.28 -7.73 10.24
CA TYR A 95 2.18 -9.09 10.74
C TYR A 95 1.26 -9.20 11.96
N GLY A 96 0.53 -10.32 12.04
CA GLY A 96 -0.17 -10.73 13.28
C GLY A 96 -1.35 -9.84 13.68
N ARG A 97 -1.73 -8.87 12.85
CA ARG A 97 -2.97 -8.09 12.96
C ARG A 97 -3.44 -7.62 11.60
N ASN A 98 -4.70 -7.25 11.52
CA ASN A 98 -5.27 -6.54 10.38
C ASN A 98 -5.28 -5.02 10.64
N PHE A 99 -5.53 -4.26 9.57
CA PHE A 99 -5.90 -2.86 9.62
C PHE A 99 -7.40 -2.71 9.29
N GLY A 100 -8.01 -1.59 9.65
CA GLY A 100 -9.37 -1.28 9.19
C GLY A 100 -9.69 0.19 9.32
N ALA A 101 -10.98 0.51 9.45
CA ALA A 101 -11.48 1.88 9.48
C ALA A 101 -10.79 2.80 10.49
N ALA A 102 -10.30 2.27 11.61
CA ALA A 102 -9.59 3.06 12.62
C ALA A 102 -8.13 3.37 12.25
N ASP A 103 -7.54 2.61 11.34
CA ASP A 103 -6.14 2.76 10.89
C ASP A 103 -6.03 3.47 9.53
N VAL A 104 -7.15 3.69 8.84
CA VAL A 104 -7.21 4.39 7.54
C VAL A 104 -7.56 5.86 7.77
N GLU A 105 -6.66 6.75 7.36
CA GLU A 105 -6.90 8.20 7.41
C GLU A 105 -7.73 8.67 6.23
N ASP A 106 -7.43 8.16 5.04
CA ASP A 106 -8.13 8.53 3.80
C ASP A 106 -8.06 7.41 2.75
N ALA A 107 -8.98 7.42 1.80
CA ALA A 107 -8.98 6.50 0.68
C ALA A 107 -9.31 7.22 -0.63
N LYS A 108 -8.44 7.08 -1.63
CA LYS A 108 -8.56 7.78 -2.90
C LYS A 108 -8.58 6.80 -4.07
N GLY A 109 -9.58 6.95 -4.94
CA GLY A 109 -9.70 6.22 -6.19
C GLY A 109 -9.00 6.95 -7.33
N PHE A 110 -8.32 6.19 -8.16
CA PHE A 110 -7.63 6.65 -9.35
C PHE A 110 -8.11 5.82 -10.53
N GLU A 111 -8.28 6.48 -11.67
CA GLU A 111 -8.61 5.85 -12.93
C GLU A 111 -7.55 6.25 -13.94
N ARG A 112 -7.20 5.30 -14.83
CA ARG A 112 -6.24 5.56 -15.90
C ARG A 112 -6.88 5.28 -17.25
N ALA A 113 -6.43 6.02 -18.27
CA ALA A 113 -6.81 5.76 -19.64
C ALA A 113 -6.15 4.48 -20.18
N GLU A 114 -6.75 3.87 -21.20
CA GLU A 114 -6.16 2.72 -21.89
C GLU A 114 -4.77 3.09 -22.46
N GLY A 115 -3.75 2.29 -22.13
CA GLY A 115 -2.36 2.53 -22.54
C GLY A 115 -1.55 3.46 -21.63
N GLN A 116 -2.17 4.12 -20.63
CA GLN A 116 -1.46 4.96 -19.66
C GLN A 116 -0.80 4.11 -18.55
N VAL A 117 0.34 4.52 -18.00
CA VAL A 117 0.95 3.82 -16.85
C VAL A 117 0.56 4.47 -15.52
N TRP A 118 0.48 3.67 -14.45
CA TRP A 118 0.08 4.17 -13.12
C TRP A 118 1.04 5.22 -12.56
N SER A 119 2.34 5.13 -12.85
CA SER A 119 3.29 6.16 -12.41
C SER A 119 2.98 7.55 -12.97
N GLU A 120 2.35 7.66 -14.15
CA GLU A 120 1.95 8.97 -14.70
C GLU A 120 0.70 9.51 -14.00
N VAL A 121 -0.24 8.64 -13.65
CA VAL A 121 -1.47 9.02 -12.95
C VAL A 121 -1.19 9.39 -11.49
N LEU A 122 -0.34 8.61 -10.82
CA LEU A 122 -0.05 8.74 -9.40
C LEU A 122 1.09 9.73 -9.12
N GLY A 123 2.06 9.85 -10.04
CA GLY A 123 3.30 10.62 -9.79
C GLY A 123 3.14 12.13 -9.73
N GLY A 124 1.98 12.67 -10.09
CA GLY A 124 1.68 14.11 -9.98
C GLY A 124 0.74 14.45 -8.82
N ASP A 125 0.33 13.48 -8.00
CA ASP A 125 -0.72 13.69 -7.00
C ASP A 125 -0.12 14.08 -5.65
N GLU A 126 -0.39 15.33 -5.21
CA GLU A 126 0.05 15.86 -3.90
C GLU A 126 -0.51 15.07 -2.70
N TRP A 127 -1.47 14.16 -2.93
CA TRP A 127 -1.99 13.27 -1.90
C TRP A 127 -1.00 12.16 -1.52
N LEU A 128 -0.12 11.75 -2.46
CA LEU A 128 0.93 10.76 -2.26
C LEU A 128 2.20 11.40 -1.71
N VAL A 129 2.22 11.56 -0.39
CA VAL A 129 3.34 12.12 0.38
C VAL A 129 3.83 11.17 1.46
#